data_AF-A0A9D8Q8E3-F1
#
_entry.id   AF-A0A9D8Q8E3-F1
#
_cell.length_a   1.000
_cell.length_b   1.000
_cell.length_c   1.000
_cell.angle_alpha   90.00
_cell.angle_beta   90.00
_cell.angle_gamma   90.00
#
_symmetry.space_group_name_H-M   'P 1'
#
loop_
_entity.id
_entity.type
_entity.pdbx_description
1 polymer ?
#
loop_
_entity_poly.entity_id
_entity_poly.type
_entity_poly.pdbx_seq_one_letter_code
_entity_poly.pdbx_strand_id
1 'polypeptide(L)' 'MAKNEKLTVKLTRKQVAPRNLAARSLQGGQFQPRVEADPKAYKRRGKHKRDPLSGIDESEEPKT' A
#
# COMPACT_ATOMS: atom_id res chain seq x y z
N MET A 1 1.45 57.06 9.40
CA MET A 1 1.04 55.99 8.46
C MET A 1 2.29 55.42 7.78
N ALA A 2 3.00 54.50 8.44
CA ALA A 2 4.21 53.89 7.88
C ALA A 2 3.82 52.74 6.95
N LYS A 3 4.27 52.82 5.70
CA LYS A 3 3.88 51.95 4.58
C LYS A 3 4.75 50.69 4.58
N ASN A 4 4.12 49.54 4.71
CA ASN A 4 4.50 48.25 4.10
C ASN A 4 6.01 47.95 4.00
N GLU A 5 6.71 47.91 5.12
CA GLU A 5 8.07 47.35 5.14
C GLU A 5 7.96 45.82 5.14
N LYS A 6 8.24 45.20 3.99
CA LYS A 6 8.37 43.75 3.91
C LYS A 6 9.58 43.33 4.74
N LEU A 7 9.32 42.74 5.91
CA LEU A 7 10.32 42.10 6.75
C LEU A 7 10.90 40.87 6.04
N THR A 8 11.85 41.07 5.14
CA THR A 8 12.65 40.01 4.55
C THR A 8 13.76 39.63 5.51
N VAL A 9 13.46 38.74 6.46
CA VAL A 9 14.46 38.14 7.35
C VAL A 9 15.36 37.22 6.50
N LYS A 10 16.61 37.62 6.28
CA LYS A 10 17.62 36.79 5.60
C LYS A 10 18.00 35.64 6.53
N LEU A 11 17.53 34.44 6.21
CA LEU A 11 17.87 33.24 6.96
C LEU A 11 19.37 32.92 6.79
N THR A 12 20.11 32.82 7.89
CA THR A 12 21.56 32.55 7.86
C THR A 12 21.83 31.07 7.55
N ARG A 13 23.07 30.73 7.14
CA ARG A 13 23.52 29.37 6.74
C ARG A 13 23.16 28.23 7.72
N LYS A 14 22.84 28.55 8.99
CA LYS A 14 22.42 27.59 10.03
C LYS A 14 20.89 27.53 10.25
N GLN A 15 20.12 28.44 9.69
CA GLN A 15 18.67 28.29 9.47
C GLN A 15 18.44 27.49 8.19
N VAL A 16 19.02 26.29 8.13
CA VAL A 16 18.64 25.31 7.11
C VAL A 16 17.18 25.01 7.37
N ALA A 17 16.33 25.17 6.36
CA ALA A 17 14.91 24.83 6.46
C ALA A 17 14.77 23.45 7.14
N PRO A 18 13.81 23.28 8.08
CA PRO A 18 13.65 22.01 8.79
C PRO A 18 13.57 20.88 7.77
N ARG A 19 14.32 19.79 8.03
CA ARG A 19 14.37 18.64 7.12
C ARG A 19 12.94 18.23 6.80
N ASN A 20 12.61 18.21 5.50
CA ASN A 20 11.28 17.89 5.04
C ASN A 20 10.93 16.45 5.47
N LEU A 21 10.20 16.33 6.58
CA LEU A 21 9.87 15.05 7.19
C LEU A 21 9.03 14.19 6.24
N ALA A 22 8.16 14.83 5.46
CA ALA A 22 7.37 14.14 4.45
C ALA A 22 8.26 13.49 3.38
N ALA A 23 9.28 14.20 2.89
CA ALA A 23 10.22 13.64 1.91
C ALA A 23 10.97 12.42 2.46
N ARG A 24 11.37 12.45 3.74
CA ARG A 24 12.02 11.30 4.41
C ARG A 24 11.08 10.10 4.52
N SER A 25 9.81 10.33 4.86
CA SER A 25 8.81 9.26 4.98
C SER A 25 8.46 8.65 3.61
N LEU A 26 8.41 9.45 2.55
CA LEU A 26 8.23 8.97 1.17
C LEU A 26 9.43 8.10 0.72
N GLN A 27 10.66 8.52 1.03
CA GLN A 27 11.87 7.75 0.71
C GLN A 27 11.99 6.46 1.55
N GLY A 28 11.49 6.48 2.80
CA GLY A 28 11.55 5.36 3.74
C GLY A 28 10.68 4.15 3.37
N GLY A 29 10.00 4.17 2.22
CA GLY A 29 9.27 3.02 1.69
C GLY A 29 7.91 2.76 2.34
N GLN A 30 7.56 3.51 3.39
CA GLN A 30 6.25 3.43 4.06
C GLN A 30 5.08 3.63 3.09
N PHE A 31 5.30 4.41 2.03
CA PHE A 31 4.30 4.77 1.02
C PHE A 31 4.55 4.10 -0.34
N GLN A 32 5.26 2.96 -0.37
CA GLN A 32 5.38 2.18 -1.60
C GLN A 32 4.01 1.66 -2.05
N PRO A 33 3.72 1.66 -3.36
CA PRO A 33 2.48 1.11 -3.89
C PRO A 33 2.41 -0.38 -3.56
N ARG A 34 1.31 -0.79 -2.91
CA ARG A 34 1.04 -2.20 -2.60
C ARG A 34 0.18 -2.78 -3.70
N VAL A 35 0.60 -3.93 -4.23
CA VAL A 35 -0.18 -4.69 -5.21
C VAL A 35 -0.91 -5.81 -4.47
N GLU A 36 -2.23 -5.82 -4.60
CA GLU A 36 -3.05 -6.90 -4.04
C GLU A 36 -2.87 -8.19 -4.84
N ALA A 37 -2.91 -9.34 -4.15
CA ALA A 37 -2.80 -10.63 -4.81
C ALA A 37 -4.11 -10.94 -5.56
N ASP A 38 -3.99 -11.26 -6.85
CA ASP A 38 -5.14 -11.71 -7.65
C ASP A 38 -5.77 -12.96 -7.00
N PRO A 39 -7.09 -12.95 -6.71
CA PRO A 39 -7.78 -14.09 -6.12
C PRO A 39 -7.79 -15.32 -7.02
N LYS A 40 -7.73 -15.15 -8.35
CA LYS A 40 -7.80 -16.22 -9.35
C LYS A 40 -6.42 -16.73 -9.78
N ALA A 41 -5.35 -16.05 -9.39
CA ALA A 41 -3.99 -16.52 -9.66
C ALA A 41 -3.74 -17.90 -9.02
N TYR A 42 -2.95 -18.72 -9.71
CA TYR A 42 -2.58 -20.04 -9.23
C TYR A 42 -1.87 -19.98 -7.87
N LYS A 43 -2.28 -20.85 -6.94
CA LYS A 43 -1.66 -21.00 -5.62
C LYS A 43 -1.34 -22.47 -5.39
N ARG A 44 -0.07 -22.78 -5.11
CA ARG A 44 0.40 -24.15 -4.84
C ARG A 44 -0.35 -24.82 -3.69
N ARG A 45 -0.71 -24.05 -2.66
CA ARG A 45 -1.47 -24.50 -1.49
C ARG A 45 -2.54 -23.46 -1.18
N GLY A 46 -3.77 -23.91 -0.95
CA GLY A 46 -4.84 -23.05 -0.43
C GLY A 46 -4.65 -22.74 1.05
N LYS A 47 -5.36 -21.72 1.56
CA LYS A 47 -5.37 -21.37 2.98
C LYS A 47 -5.97 -22.48 3.85
N HIS A 48 -7.03 -23.11 3.35
CA HIS A 48 -7.73 -24.20 4.03
C HIS A 48 -7.43 -25.53 3.36
N LYS A 49 -7.29 -26.59 4.16
CA LYS A 49 -7.18 -27.96 3.66
C LYS A 49 -8.52 -28.30 2.99
N ARG A 50 -8.47 -28.82 1.76
CA ARG A 50 -9.66 -29.38 1.13
C ARG A 50 -9.82 -30.81 1.62
N ASP A 51 -11.02 -31.14 2.07
CA ASP A 51 -11.37 -32.52 2.40
C ASP A 51 -11.45 -33.29 1.08
N PRO A 52 -10.82 -34.47 0.95
CA PRO A 52 -10.82 -35.22 -0.30
C PRO A 52 -12.21 -35.67 -0.76
N LEU A 53 -13.23 -35.59 0.11
CA LEU A 53 -14.62 -35.97 -0.19
C LEU A 53 -15.50 -34.80 -0.63
N SER A 54 -15.05 -33.54 -0.52
CA SER A 54 -15.87 -32.34 -0.74
C SER A 54 -16.07 -31.96 -2.21
N GLY A 55 -15.85 -32.89 -3.15
CA GLY A 55 -16.00 -32.70 -4.59
C GLY A 55 -16.63 -33.90 -5.29
N ILE A 56 -17.21 -34.82 -4.53
CA ILE A 56 -18.08 -35.86 -5.08
C ILE A 56 -19.46 -35.19 -5.18
N ASP A 57 -19.68 -34.48 -6.28
CA ASP A 57 -21.02 -33.99 -6.62
C ASP A 57 -21.92 -35.21 -6.83
N GLU A 58 -22.96 -35.34 -5.99
CA GLU A 58 -24.06 -36.30 -6.11
C GLU A 58 -24.94 -36.00 -7.35
N SER A 59 -24.33 -35.86 -8.53
CA SER A 59 -25.03 -35.54 -9.78
C SER A 59 -24.56 -36.43 -10.93
N GLU A 60 -24.52 -37.73 -10.69
CA GLU A 60 -24.64 -38.72 -11.76
C GLU A 60 -25.82 -39.64 -11.45
N GLU A 61 -27.05 -39.14 -11.65
CA GLU A 61 -28.18 -40.03 -11.90
C GLU A 61 -27.94 -40.73 -13.25
N PRO A 62 -27.84 -42.07 -13.29
CA PRO A 62 -27.78 -42.77 -14.56
C PRO A 62 -29.14 -42.67 -15.24
N LYS A 63 -29.21 -41.94 -16.36
CA LYS A 63 -30.36 -41.99 -17.28
C LYS A 63 -30.46 -43.42 -17.84
N THR A 64 -31.46 -44.16 -17.36
CA THR A 64 -31.99 -45.37 -18.01
C THR A 64 -33.13 -45.01 -18.95
#